data_AF-A0AAN0LTV2-F1
#
_entry.id   AF-A0AAN0LTV2-F1
#
_cell.length_a   1.000
_cell.length_b   1.000
_cell.length_c   1.000
_cell.angle_alpha   90.00
_cell.angle_beta   90.00
_cell.angle_gamma   90.00
#
_symmetry.space_group_name_H-M   'P 1'
#
loop_
_entity.id
_entity.type
_entity.pdbx_description
1 polymer ?
#
loop_
_entity_poly.entity_id
_entity_poly.type
_entity_poly.pdbx_seq_one_letter_code
_entity_poly.pdbx_strand_id
1 'polypeptide(L)' 'MAVPKRRTSKARKNDRRTHYKLPRVTLAKDPQTGEWKVPHRVDRKEVK' A
#
# COMPACT_ATOMS: atom_id res chain seq x y z
N MET A 1 -11.01 34.69 2.23
CA MET A 1 -10.43 33.37 2.58
C MET A 1 -11.53 32.32 2.52
N ALA A 2 -11.30 31.19 1.86
CA ALA A 2 -12.29 30.12 1.78
C ALA A 2 -12.26 29.27 3.06
N VAL A 3 -13.41 29.11 3.71
CA VAL A 3 -13.57 28.26 4.89
C VAL A 3 -14.76 27.32 4.70
N PRO A 4 -14.72 26.09 5.24
CA PRO A 4 -15.84 25.17 5.15
C PRO A 4 -17.05 25.74 5.89
N LYS A 5 -18.16 25.93 5.18
CA LYS A 5 -19.41 26.46 5.77
C LYS A 5 -20.06 25.49 6.77
N ARG A 6 -19.85 24.19 6.60
CA ARG A 6 -20.42 23.12 7.45
C ARG A 6 -19.43 21.97 7.65
N ARG A 7 -19.61 21.24 8.74
CA ARG A 7 -18.88 19.98 9.00
C ARG A 7 -19.26 18.91 7.96
N THR A 8 -18.28 18.19 7.44
CA THR A 8 -18.52 17.03 6.58
C THR A 8 -19.14 15.89 7.38
N SER A 9 -20.26 15.32 6.91
CA SER A 9 -20.93 14.18 7.57
C SER A 9 -20.04 12.94 7.60
N LYS A 10 -20.35 11.99 8.51
CA LYS A 10 -19.64 10.71 8.60
C LYS A 10 -19.72 9.93 7.28
N ALA A 11 -20.91 9.86 6.66
CA ALA A 11 -21.12 9.23 5.36
C ALA A 11 -20.22 9.84 4.28
N ARG A 12 -20.31 11.17 4.04
CA ARG A 12 -19.49 11.87 3.03
C ARG A 12 -17.98 11.73 3.26
N LYS A 13 -17.54 11.67 4.52
CA LYS A 13 -16.14 11.42 4.87
C LYS A 13 -15.72 10.00 4.48
N ASN A 14 -16.56 9.01 4.77
CA ASN A 14 -16.28 7.60 4.48
C ASN A 14 -16.30 7.33 2.98
N ASP A 15 -17.28 7.86 2.25
CA ASP A 15 -17.39 7.73 0.79
C ASP A 15 -16.16 8.31 0.09
N ARG A 16 -15.67 9.48 0.54
CA ARG A 16 -14.43 10.08 0.02
C ARG A 16 -13.19 9.21 0.27
N ARG A 17 -13.18 8.42 1.36
CA ARG A 17 -12.05 7.57 1.75
C ARG A 17 -12.09 6.16 1.15
N THR A 18 -13.10 5.84 0.34
CA THR A 18 -13.24 4.52 -0.31
C THR A 18 -12.03 4.12 -1.17
N HIS A 19 -11.33 5.09 -1.73
CA HIS A 19 -10.14 4.87 -2.57
C HIS A 19 -8.82 4.86 -1.79
N TYR A 20 -8.82 5.17 -0.49
CA TYR A 20 -7.62 5.20 0.35
C TYR A 20 -7.28 3.81 0.90
N LYS A 21 -7.13 2.84 -0.01
CA LYS A 21 -6.78 1.46 0.33
C LYS A 21 -5.28 1.25 0.09
N LEU A 22 -4.64 0.46 0.94
CA LEU A 22 -3.26 0.03 0.69
C LEU A 22 -3.24 -0.89 -0.53
N PRO A 23 -2.31 -0.69 -1.48
CA PRO A 23 -2.12 -1.62 -2.57
C PRO A 23 -1.58 -2.95 -2.03
N ARG A 24 -1.97 -4.04 -2.68
CA ARG A 24 -1.36 -5.36 -2.40
C ARG A 24 0.06 -5.36 -2.96
N VAL A 25 1.01 -5.86 -2.16
CA VAL A 25 2.39 -6.06 -2.62
C VAL A 25 2.46 -7.38 -3.38
N THR A 26 3.03 -7.34 -4.58
CA THR A 26 3.35 -8.56 -5.34
C THR A 26 4.58 -9.21 -4.73
N LEU A 27 4.43 -10.43 -4.23
CA LEU A 27 5.51 -11.27 -3.74
C LEU A 27 5.72 -12.43 -4.71
N ALA A 28 6.97 -12.68 -5.07
CA ALA A 28 7.39 -13.80 -5.90
C ALA A 28 8.26 -14.75 -5.06
N LYS A 29 8.16 -16.04 -5.35
CA LYS A 29 9.02 -17.04 -4.72
C LYS A 29 10.40 -17.00 -5.37
N ASP A 30 11.44 -17.02 -4.55
CA ASP A 30 12.81 -17.12 -5.01
C ASP A 30 13.12 -18.54 -5.51
N PRO A 31 13.60 -18.72 -6.75
CA PRO A 31 14.04 -20.02 -7.23
C PRO A 31 15.26 -20.59 -6.49
N GLN A 32 16.10 -19.77 -5.85
CA GLN A 32 17.34 -20.23 -5.21
C GLN A 32 17.14 -20.60 -3.73
N THR A 33 16.39 -19.79 -2.99
CA THR A 33 16.20 -19.94 -1.53
C THR A 33 14.80 -20.42 -1.14
N GLY A 34 13.83 -20.33 -2.06
CA GLY A 34 12.43 -20.65 -1.79
C GLY A 34 11.69 -19.63 -0.92
N GLU A 35 12.35 -18.54 -0.50
CA GLU A 35 11.74 -17.46 0.29
C GLU A 35 10.87 -16.54 -0.57
N TRP A 36 10.01 -15.74 0.08
CA TRP A 36 9.17 -14.75 -0.60
C TRP A 36 9.92 -13.42 -0.71
N LYS A 37 10.10 -12.94 -1.94
CA LYS A 37 10.76 -11.66 -2.22
C LYS A 37 9.91 -10.74 -3.09
N VAL A 38 10.20 -9.44 -3.01
CA VAL A 38 9.65 -8.45 -3.94
C VAL A 38 10.42 -8.60 -5.26
N PRO A 39 9.74 -8.70 -6.41
CA PRO A 39 10.41 -8.85 -7.70
C PRO A 39 11.33 -7.65 -8.00
N HIS A 40 12.41 -7.91 -8.74
CA HIS A 40 13.42 -6.92 -9.14
C HIS A 40 14.15 -6.21 -7.98
N ARG A 41 14.15 -6.82 -6.79
CA ARG A 41 15.00 -6.40 -5.66
C ARG A 41 15.99 -7.51 -5.33
N VAL A 42 17.23 -7.12 -5.04
CA VAL A 42 18.25 -8.01 -4.50
C VAL A 42 17.88 -8.29 -3.04
N ASP A 43 17.87 -9.56 -2.66
CA ASP A 43 17.67 -9.93 -1.27
C ASP A 43 18.96 -9.65 -0.49
N ARG A 44 18.85 -9.04 0.69
CA ARG A 44 20.01 -8.74 1.53
C ARG A 44 20.67 -10.02 2.07
N LYS A 45 19.94 -11.14 2.10
CA LYS A 45 20.52 -12.45 2.42
C LYS A 45 21.45 -12.99 1.33
N GLU A 46 21.37 -12.50 0.10
CA GLU A 46 22.29 -12.87 -1.00
C GLU A 46 23.55 -12.01 -1.02
N VAL A 47 23.54 -10.82 -0.39
CA VAL A 47 24.73 -9.97 -0.25
C VAL A 47 25.45 -10.38 1.04
N LYS A 48 26.34 -11.35 0.88
CA LYS A 48 27.24 -11.86 1.92
C LYS A 48 28.09 -10.77 2.55
#